data_AF-A0A4Y6Q124-F1
#
_entry.id   AF-A0A4Y6Q124-F1
#
_cell.length_a   1.000
_cell.length_b   1.000
_cell.length_c   1.000
_cell.angle_alpha   90.00
_cell.angle_beta   90.00
_cell.angle_gamma   90.00
#
_symmetry.space_group_name_H-M   'P 1'
#
loop_
_entity.id
_entity.type
_entity.pdbx_description
1 polymer ?
#
loop_
_entity_poly.entity_id
_entity_poly.type
_entity_poly.pdbx_seq_one_letter_code
_entity_poly.pdbx_strand_id
1 'polypeptide(L)'
;MFRAKITLTFVILTSLLLGGVYLIMTGSIASSFEQDAEIAVRRAATIEEQSMRLDEFALIEKAEFTAVDKQLYRRMLLEEDPQFLEQLEAKYPQANNAVDVRHLAVYDEPLTVDKIRLQDVAKTSSGKRNLNLGLYERRPALPDLFLIIDQNGKGVAALGKDNYKWYGDNVAEKYPIILEAIKDNETKTTMWTWSWSESDDANFYRVAIVPIRPDPSKPAAGVVVTGNPIGDGVAKRTQRLMAGITTKGDDIDTVDRADLEAAPAVAFFHGERIVGSTFSTPQEDSLKQSAFKDAKILESDNPEQLLELEVDGEPYVGVVRYFTGEFEQPDKANKSGFIVLSSLQYATKPVGLAMTNIWLLGGAILLVGLIALLFFIQKFVKPAETIEQGIGEILAGNKDYVFELRDEHPIFTSIVQGLNLMSAYLQGKPMPDDAEKLEGWGELIGDSGGSSGGPAKVTGVQMPGMGGGSKKDDDPTDGTT
;
A
#
# COMPACT_ATOMS: atom_id res chain seq x y z
N MET A 1 -25.34 -12.95 -47.44
CA MET A 1 -26.01 -12.69 -46.14
C MET A 1 -25.45 -13.55 -45.00
N PHE A 2 -25.17 -14.84 -45.21
CA PHE A 2 -24.66 -15.76 -44.18
C PHE A 2 -23.30 -15.37 -43.58
N ARG A 3 -22.33 -14.97 -44.42
CA ARG A 3 -20.99 -14.51 -43.98
C ARG A 3 -21.05 -13.34 -43.00
N ALA A 4 -21.86 -12.33 -43.32
CA ALA A 4 -22.06 -11.17 -42.46
C ALA A 4 -22.66 -11.54 -41.10
N LYS A 5 -23.56 -12.54 -41.05
CA LYS A 5 -24.15 -13.01 -39.78
C LYS A 5 -23.08 -13.67 -38.89
N ILE A 6 -22.22 -14.53 -39.44
CA ILE A 6 -21.18 -15.20 -38.65
C ILE A 6 -20.16 -14.19 -38.11
N THR A 7 -19.67 -13.27 -38.96
CA THR A 7 -18.73 -12.24 -38.51
C THR A 7 -19.35 -11.35 -37.44
N LEU A 8 -20.61 -10.95 -37.62
CA LEU A 8 -21.35 -10.15 -36.64
C LEU A 8 -21.52 -10.90 -35.32
N THR A 9 -21.89 -12.18 -35.34
CA THR A 9 -22.03 -13.00 -34.12
C THR A 9 -20.71 -13.12 -33.37
N PHE A 10 -19.59 -13.35 -34.07
CA PHE A 10 -18.27 -13.42 -33.44
C PHE A 10 -17.87 -12.09 -32.77
N VAL A 11 -18.07 -10.97 -33.46
CA VAL A 11 -17.79 -9.64 -32.91
C VAL A 11 -18.67 -9.37 -31.69
N ILE A 12 -19.97 -9.62 -31.78
CA ILE A 12 -20.90 -9.44 -30.65
C ILE A 12 -20.50 -10.30 -29.44
N LEU A 13 -20.16 -11.58 -29.65
CA LEU A 13 -19.78 -12.47 -28.56
C LEU A 13 -18.46 -12.04 -27.89
N THR A 14 -17.48 -11.61 -28.70
CA THR A 14 -16.21 -11.10 -28.19
C THR A 14 -16.40 -9.80 -27.41
N SER A 15 -17.23 -8.89 -27.93
CA SER A 15 -17.59 -7.65 -27.23
C SER A 15 -18.35 -7.91 -25.93
N LEU A 16 -19.26 -8.89 -25.90
CA LEU A 16 -19.97 -9.29 -24.68
C LEU A 16 -19.03 -9.88 -23.64
N LEU A 17 -18.09 -10.74 -24.04
CA LEU A 17 -17.08 -11.29 -23.14
C LEU A 17 -16.16 -10.20 -22.59
N LEU A 18 -15.67 -9.29 -23.44
CA LEU A 18 -14.87 -8.15 -23.00
C LEU A 18 -15.64 -7.22 -22.06
N GLY A 19 -16.91 -6.96 -22.36
CA GLY A 19 -17.79 -6.20 -21.47
C GLY A 19 -18.03 -6.90 -20.13
N GLY A 20 -18.20 -8.23 -20.12
CA GLY A 20 -18.32 -9.02 -18.90
C GLY A 20 -17.07 -8.97 -18.04
N VAL A 21 -15.89 -9.16 -18.64
CA VAL A 21 -14.59 -9.05 -17.95
C VAL A 21 -14.39 -7.63 -17.40
N TYR A 22 -14.73 -6.61 -18.20
CA TYR A 22 -14.69 -5.21 -17.77
C TYR A 22 -15.54 -5.00 -16.51
N LEU A 23 -16.80 -5.44 -16.51
CA LEU A 23 -17.71 -5.27 -15.37
C LEU A 23 -17.22 -6.01 -14.12
N ILE A 24 -16.63 -7.19 -14.27
CA ILE A 24 -16.05 -7.93 -13.15
C ILE A 24 -14.83 -7.20 -12.58
N MET A 25 -13.94 -6.69 -13.44
CA MET A 25 -12.76 -5.94 -13.02
C MET A 25 -13.11 -4.63 -12.32
N THR A 26 -14.05 -3.86 -12.88
CA THR A 26 -14.44 -2.58 -12.28
C THR A 26 -15.32 -2.75 -11.04
N GLY A 27 -16.18 -3.76 -10.99
CA GLY A 27 -17.09 -3.97 -9.87
C GLY A 27 -16.45 -4.71 -8.70
N SER A 28 -15.89 -5.90 -8.94
CA SER A 28 -15.41 -6.78 -7.87
C SER A 28 -13.99 -6.48 -7.44
N ILE A 29 -13.11 -6.13 -8.39
CA ILE A 29 -11.69 -6.01 -8.09
C ILE A 29 -11.38 -4.62 -7.54
N ALA A 30 -11.94 -3.55 -8.13
CA ALA A 30 -11.76 -2.20 -7.59
C ALA A 30 -12.24 -2.08 -6.13
N SER A 31 -13.43 -2.60 -5.83
CA SER A 31 -13.96 -2.63 -4.45
C SER A 31 -13.09 -3.45 -3.50
N SER A 32 -12.49 -4.56 -3.96
CA SER A 32 -11.53 -5.31 -3.14
C SER A 32 -10.26 -4.52 -2.84
N PHE A 33 -9.75 -3.72 -3.78
CA PHE A 33 -8.60 -2.85 -3.56
C PHE A 33 -8.91 -1.68 -2.62
N GLU A 34 -10.11 -1.12 -2.69
CA GLU A 34 -10.57 -0.10 -1.74
C GLU A 34 -10.65 -0.69 -0.32
N GLN A 35 -11.25 -1.87 -0.17
CA GLN A 35 -11.32 -2.57 1.11
C GLN A 35 -9.91 -2.92 1.65
N ASP A 36 -9.00 -3.37 0.78
CA ASP A 36 -7.62 -3.64 1.16
C ASP A 36 -6.88 -2.36 1.57
N ALA A 37 -7.14 -1.23 0.90
CA ALA A 37 -6.59 0.08 1.27
C ALA A 37 -7.11 0.51 2.65
N GLU A 38 -8.40 0.37 2.94
CA GLU A 38 -8.96 0.62 4.27
C GLU A 38 -8.28 -0.21 5.36
N ILE A 39 -8.12 -1.52 5.11
CA ILE A 39 -7.46 -2.44 6.05
C ILE A 39 -5.99 -2.04 6.24
N ALA A 40 -5.30 -1.69 5.16
CA ALA A 40 -3.91 -1.24 5.21
C ALA A 40 -3.77 0.05 6.03
N VAL A 41 -4.67 1.03 5.84
CA VAL A 41 -4.68 2.27 6.62
C VAL A 41 -4.99 2.02 8.09
N ARG A 42 -5.94 1.13 8.43
CA ARG A 42 -6.19 0.75 9.83
C ARG A 42 -4.99 0.08 10.50
N ARG A 43 -4.27 -0.76 9.76
CA ARG A 43 -3.01 -1.37 10.25
C ARG A 43 -1.95 -0.31 10.45
N ALA A 44 -1.80 0.61 9.51
CA ALA A 44 -0.87 1.73 9.61
C ALA A 44 -1.21 2.63 10.82
N ALA A 45 -2.48 2.99 11.01
CA ALA A 45 -2.93 3.73 12.18
C ALA A 45 -2.60 3.01 13.50
N THR A 46 -2.72 1.69 13.53
CA THR A 46 -2.34 0.86 14.69
C THR A 46 -0.83 0.86 14.92
N ILE A 47 -0.02 0.76 13.86
CA ILE A 47 1.43 0.86 13.97
C ILE A 47 1.84 2.24 14.52
N GLU A 48 1.21 3.31 14.04
CA GLU A 48 1.51 4.66 14.52
C GLU A 48 1.13 4.83 15.99
N GLU A 49 -0.05 4.36 16.41
CA GLU A 49 -0.46 4.39 17.81
C GLU A 49 0.54 3.65 18.71
N GLN A 50 0.97 2.45 18.31
CA GLN A 50 1.96 1.68 19.08
C GLN A 50 3.34 2.36 19.08
N SER A 51 3.76 2.96 17.96
CA SER A 51 4.98 3.75 17.88
C SER A 51 4.93 4.92 18.87
N MET A 52 3.79 5.61 18.92
CA MET A 52 3.56 6.73 19.82
C MET A 52 3.59 6.32 21.30
N ARG A 53 2.91 5.23 21.68
CA ARG A 53 2.94 4.70 23.06
C ARG A 53 4.36 4.30 23.47
N LEU A 54 5.14 3.72 22.56
CA LEU A 54 6.54 3.40 22.85
C LEU A 54 7.40 4.65 23.07
N ASP A 55 7.14 5.72 22.32
CA ASP A 55 7.85 6.98 22.49
C ASP A 55 7.42 7.71 23.77
N GLU A 56 6.16 7.54 24.21
CA GLU A 56 5.67 7.98 25.51
C GLU A 56 6.38 7.25 26.66
N PHE A 57 6.44 5.91 26.64
CA PHE A 57 7.18 5.15 27.65
C PHE A 57 8.67 5.50 27.68
N ALA A 58 9.26 5.80 26.52
CA ALA A 58 10.65 6.27 26.47
C ALA A 58 10.84 7.65 27.12
N LEU A 59 9.86 8.55 27.03
CA LEU A 59 9.89 9.83 27.73
C LEU A 59 9.75 9.65 29.24
N ILE A 60 8.80 8.81 29.67
CA ILE A 60 8.61 8.48 31.08
C ILE A 60 9.91 7.92 31.68
N GLU A 61 10.51 6.92 31.05
CA GLU A 61 11.75 6.30 31.52
C GLU A 61 12.90 7.33 31.67
N LYS A 62 13.03 8.26 30.72
CA LYS A 62 14.05 9.31 30.78
C LYS A 62 13.81 10.30 31.90
N ALA A 63 12.55 10.70 32.12
CA ALA A 63 12.19 11.58 33.21
C ALA A 63 12.36 10.87 34.57
N GLU A 64 11.94 9.61 34.67
CA GLU A 64 12.02 8.80 35.88
C GLU A 64 13.47 8.56 36.33
N PHE A 65 14.37 8.28 35.39
CA PHE A 65 15.79 8.12 35.68
C PHE A 65 16.38 9.31 36.46
N THR A 66 15.98 10.54 36.09
CA THR A 66 16.39 11.76 36.80
C THR A 66 15.58 11.98 38.08
N ALA A 67 14.27 11.74 38.03
CA ALA A 67 13.34 12.02 39.12
C ALA A 67 13.60 11.18 40.39
N VAL A 68 14.18 9.99 40.26
CA VAL A 68 14.52 9.11 41.40
C VAL A 68 15.85 9.44 42.07
N ASP A 69 16.61 10.40 41.55
CA ASP A 69 17.89 10.78 42.16
C ASP A 69 17.70 11.42 43.54
N LYS A 70 18.31 10.78 44.56
CA LYS A 70 18.31 11.25 45.95
C LYS A 70 18.97 12.63 46.08
N GLN A 71 19.98 12.92 45.27
CA GLN A 71 20.65 14.22 45.33
C GLN A 71 19.77 15.32 44.74
N LEU A 72 19.13 15.07 43.59
CA LEU A 72 18.13 15.98 43.06
C LEU A 72 17.02 16.26 44.08
N TYR A 73 16.42 15.22 44.67
CA TYR A 73 15.38 15.36 45.68
C TYR A 73 15.81 16.27 46.84
N ARG A 74 16.99 16.04 47.40
CA ARG A 74 17.53 16.88 48.51
C ARG A 74 17.75 18.34 48.09
N ARG A 75 18.17 18.58 46.85
CA ARG A 75 18.38 19.94 46.31
C ARG A 75 17.07 20.67 46.01
N MET A 76 15.99 19.95 45.74
CA MET A 76 14.67 20.55 45.58
C MET A 76 14.11 21.03 46.93
N LEU A 77 14.47 20.37 48.03
CA LEU A 77 14.03 20.66 49.40
C LEU A 77 15.07 21.43 50.23
N LEU A 78 15.81 22.36 49.62
CA LEU A 78 16.90 23.08 50.30
C LEU A 78 16.49 23.83 51.57
N GLU A 79 15.25 24.32 51.62
CA GLU A 79 14.70 25.04 52.76
C GLU A 79 14.58 24.16 54.02
N GLU A 80 14.55 22.83 53.86
CA GLU A 80 14.45 21.88 54.96
C GLU A 80 15.81 21.53 55.59
N ASP A 81 16.93 21.90 54.95
CA ASP A 81 18.29 21.57 55.39
C ASP A 81 19.24 22.78 55.32
N PRO A 82 19.23 23.66 56.35
CA PRO A 82 20.04 24.88 56.37
C PRO A 82 21.55 24.64 56.28
N GLN A 83 22.04 23.51 56.83
CA GLN A 83 23.45 23.17 56.75
C GLN A 83 23.87 22.81 55.33
N PHE A 84 22.99 22.12 54.60
CA PHE A 84 23.24 21.81 53.20
C PHE A 84 23.14 23.06 52.31
N LEU A 85 22.22 23.98 52.61
CA LEU A 85 22.16 25.27 51.94
C LEU A 85 23.46 26.07 52.09
N GLU A 86 24.00 26.20 53.30
CA GLU A 86 25.27 26.91 53.57
C GLU A 86 26.44 26.30 52.77
N GLN A 87 26.49 24.97 52.66
CA GLN A 87 27.50 24.28 51.84
C GLN A 87 27.37 24.60 50.35
N LEU A 88 26.15 24.69 49.83
CA LEU A 88 25.91 25.03 48.43
C LEU A 88 26.13 26.52 48.15
N GLU A 89 25.79 27.41 49.08
CA GLU A 89 26.13 28.84 49.00
C GLU A 89 27.64 29.06 48.90
N ALA A 90 28.43 28.33 49.72
CA ALA A 90 29.88 28.35 49.63
C ALA A 90 30.42 27.81 48.29
N LYS A 91 29.71 26.85 47.68
CA LYS A 91 30.06 26.28 46.36
C LYS A 91 29.67 27.19 45.20
N TYR A 92 28.58 27.93 45.33
CA TYR A 92 28.00 28.80 44.30
C TYR A 92 27.97 30.26 44.77
N PRO A 93 29.13 30.91 44.97
CA PRO A 93 29.20 32.28 45.48
C PRO A 93 28.59 33.33 44.54
N GLN A 94 28.32 32.96 43.29
CA GLN A 94 27.63 33.80 42.30
C GLN A 94 26.10 33.86 42.47
N ALA A 95 25.52 33.00 43.32
CA ALA A 95 24.09 33.01 43.58
C ALA A 95 23.70 34.19 44.48
N ASN A 96 22.64 34.93 44.13
CA ASN A 96 22.24 36.10 44.92
C ASN A 96 21.28 35.75 46.07
N ASN A 97 20.61 34.60 45.97
CA ASN A 97 19.61 34.14 46.93
C ASN A 97 19.50 32.60 46.91
N ALA A 98 18.76 32.03 47.86
CA ALA A 98 18.59 30.57 47.99
C ALA A 98 17.92 29.92 46.76
N VAL A 99 17.08 30.66 46.02
CA VAL A 99 16.47 30.16 44.79
C VAL A 99 17.54 30.01 43.71
N ASP A 100 18.45 30.97 43.59
CA ASP A 100 19.56 30.93 42.63
C ASP A 100 20.55 29.80 42.97
N VAL A 101 20.79 29.57 44.27
CA VAL A 101 21.56 28.41 44.73
C VAL A 101 20.88 27.11 44.32
N ARG A 102 19.55 27.01 44.50
CA ARG A 102 18.76 25.86 44.07
C ARG A 102 18.87 25.62 42.57
N HIS A 103 18.70 26.67 41.76
CA HIS A 103 18.86 26.60 40.30
C HIS A 103 20.21 26.02 39.91
N LEU A 104 21.30 26.63 40.38
CA LEU A 104 22.67 26.24 40.04
C LEU A 104 22.98 24.83 40.52
N ALA A 105 22.58 24.48 41.75
CA ALA A 105 22.79 23.16 42.30
C ALA A 105 22.04 22.06 41.53
N VAL A 106 20.84 22.35 41.03
CA VAL A 106 20.06 21.40 40.22
C VAL A 106 20.61 21.30 38.80
N TYR A 107 21.02 22.43 38.22
CA TYR A 107 21.49 22.52 36.84
C TYR A 107 22.89 21.90 36.65
N ASP A 108 23.86 22.30 37.46
CA ASP A 108 25.28 21.98 37.24
C ASP A 108 25.62 20.52 37.45
N GLU A 109 24.87 19.80 38.28
CA GLU A 109 25.16 18.42 38.63
C GLU A 109 24.09 17.45 38.11
N PRO A 110 22.87 17.33 38.69
CA PRO A 110 21.87 16.38 38.20
C PRO A 110 21.60 16.51 36.70
N LEU A 111 21.27 17.71 36.24
CA LEU A 111 20.88 17.96 34.85
C LEU A 111 22.04 17.81 33.87
N THR A 112 23.18 18.41 34.18
CA THR A 112 24.35 18.34 33.29
C THR A 112 24.89 16.92 33.19
N VAL A 113 24.90 16.15 34.29
CA VAL A 113 25.29 14.74 34.27
C VAL A 113 24.33 13.91 33.42
N ASP A 114 23.02 14.11 33.57
CA ASP A 114 22.03 13.37 32.78
C ASP A 114 22.07 13.76 31.31
N LYS A 115 22.30 15.03 30.98
CA LYS A 115 22.58 15.48 29.61
C LYS A 115 23.76 14.71 29.01
N ILE A 116 24.88 14.59 29.73
CA ILE A 116 26.06 13.86 29.26
C ILE A 116 25.72 12.39 29.04
N ARG A 117 25.02 11.75 29.99
CA ARG A 117 24.59 10.35 29.85
C ARG A 117 23.70 10.14 28.63
N LEU A 118 22.70 10.98 28.43
CA LEU A 118 21.80 10.91 27.26
C LEU A 118 22.54 11.15 25.95
N GLN A 119 23.54 12.04 25.95
CA GLN A 119 24.42 12.25 24.79
C GLN A 119 25.29 11.03 24.47
N ASP A 120 25.82 10.35 25.49
CA ASP A 120 26.61 9.12 25.29
C ASP A 120 25.74 7.95 24.84
N VAL A 121 24.53 7.85 25.36
CA VAL A 121 23.49 6.95 24.84
C VAL A 121 23.15 7.26 23.39
N ALA A 122 23.04 8.53 23.00
CA ALA A 122 22.81 8.91 21.61
C ALA A 122 23.95 8.45 20.68
N LYS A 123 25.20 8.53 21.13
CA LYS A 123 26.38 8.08 20.37
C LYS A 123 26.40 6.56 20.22
N THR A 124 26.17 5.83 21.31
CA THR A 124 26.24 4.34 21.36
C THR A 124 25.04 3.66 20.70
N SER A 125 23.89 4.33 20.64
CA SER A 125 22.69 3.87 19.93
C SER A 125 22.70 4.19 18.43
N SER A 126 23.70 4.96 17.95
CA SER A 126 23.83 5.30 16.54
C SER A 126 23.94 4.03 15.67
N GLY A 127 23.20 3.99 14.56
CA GLY A 127 23.16 2.84 13.66
C GLY A 127 22.20 1.71 14.07
N LYS A 128 21.66 1.70 15.30
CA LYS A 128 20.67 0.69 15.72
C LYS A 128 19.25 1.11 15.33
N ARG A 129 18.39 0.14 14.97
CA ARG A 129 16.95 0.36 14.77
C ARG A 129 16.32 0.81 16.09
N ASN A 130 15.42 1.80 16.04
CA ASN A 130 14.78 2.32 17.26
C ASN A 130 14.01 1.24 18.03
N LEU A 131 13.48 0.25 17.32
CA LEU A 131 12.78 -0.91 17.86
C LEU A 131 13.69 -1.86 18.65
N ASN A 132 15.01 -1.81 18.45
CA ASN A 132 15.99 -2.67 19.12
C ASN A 132 16.65 -2.00 20.32
N LEU A 133 16.27 -0.75 20.63
CA LEU A 133 16.84 0.03 21.73
C LEU A 133 15.96 -0.13 22.98
N GLY A 134 16.58 -0.14 24.16
CA GLY A 134 15.85 -0.02 25.42
C GLY A 134 15.14 1.34 25.53
N LEU A 135 14.12 1.46 26.39
CA LEU A 135 13.29 2.67 26.50
C LEU A 135 14.12 3.95 26.71
N TYR A 136 15.09 3.91 27.63
CA TYR A 136 16.00 5.02 27.89
C TYR A 136 16.87 5.39 26.67
N GLU A 137 17.22 4.40 25.84
CA GLU A 137 18.09 4.56 24.67
C GLU A 137 17.35 4.98 23.40
N ARG A 138 16.02 4.91 23.39
CA ARG A 138 15.21 5.21 22.21
C ARG A 138 15.39 6.67 21.77
N ARG A 139 15.38 6.86 20.45
CA ARG A 139 15.56 8.15 19.80
C ARG A 139 14.25 8.96 19.80
N PRO A 140 14.33 10.30 19.98
CA PRO A 140 15.55 11.07 20.27
C PRO A 140 16.07 10.77 21.68
N ALA A 141 17.36 10.46 21.82
CA ALA A 141 17.93 10.06 23.11
C ALA A 141 17.89 11.22 24.09
N LEU A 142 18.29 12.42 23.65
CA LEU A 142 18.09 13.66 24.39
C LEU A 142 16.70 14.22 24.03
N PRO A 143 15.77 14.35 24.99
CA PRO A 143 14.53 15.07 24.79
C PRO A 143 14.77 16.54 24.43
N ASP A 144 13.89 17.14 23.63
CA ASP A 144 14.01 18.55 23.25
C ASP A 144 13.54 19.48 24.38
N LEU A 145 12.50 19.04 25.09
CA LEU A 145 12.05 19.66 26.34
C LEU A 145 12.55 18.83 27.51
N PHE A 146 13.29 19.46 28.43
CA PHE A 146 13.69 18.83 29.69
C PHE A 146 13.70 19.90 30.79
N LEU A 147 12.67 19.91 31.63
CA LEU A 147 12.50 20.89 32.70
C LEU A 147 12.46 20.22 34.07
N ILE A 148 12.88 20.94 35.09
CA ILE A 148 12.63 20.66 36.50
C ILE A 148 11.79 21.79 37.06
N ILE A 149 10.71 21.40 37.73
CA ILE A 149 9.72 22.30 38.30
C ILE A 149 9.54 21.95 39.77
N ASP A 150 9.43 22.95 40.63
CA ASP A 150 9.24 22.75 42.07
C ASP A 150 7.81 22.36 42.45
N GLN A 151 7.62 22.06 43.74
CA GLN A 151 6.31 21.69 44.32
C GLN A 151 5.21 22.75 44.13
N ASN A 152 5.57 24.00 43.84
CA ASN A 152 4.63 25.11 43.63
C ASN A 152 4.37 25.37 42.14
N GLY A 153 4.96 24.57 41.24
CA GLY A 153 4.82 24.76 39.80
C GLY A 153 5.81 25.76 39.18
N LYS A 154 6.81 26.24 39.94
CA LYS A 154 7.81 27.19 39.43
C LYS A 154 8.99 26.49 38.77
N GLY A 155 9.43 27.02 37.63
CA GLY A 155 10.59 26.53 36.92
C GLY A 155 11.87 26.65 37.74
N VAL A 156 12.61 25.54 37.90
CA VAL A 156 13.87 25.50 38.64
C VAL A 156 15.07 25.42 37.71
N ALA A 157 15.09 24.48 36.76
CA ALA A 157 16.22 24.32 35.83
C ALA A 157 15.80 23.53 34.57
N ALA A 158 16.48 23.72 33.44
CA ALA A 158 16.18 22.99 32.21
C ALA A 158 17.41 22.73 31.35
N LEU A 159 17.28 21.76 30.46
CA LEU A 159 18.20 21.55 29.35
C LEU A 159 17.59 22.17 28.09
N GLY A 160 18.13 23.29 27.61
CA GLY A 160 17.59 23.98 26.43
C GLY A 160 18.43 25.17 25.97
N LYS A 161 17.89 25.97 25.05
CA LYS A 161 18.39 27.32 24.76
C LYS A 161 17.74 28.27 25.80
N ASP A 162 18.52 29.20 26.34
CA ASP A 162 18.05 30.23 27.30
C ASP A 162 17.56 29.73 28.67
N ASN A 163 18.40 28.96 29.37
CA ASN A 163 18.15 28.33 30.68
C ASN A 163 17.62 29.26 31.80
N TYR A 164 17.83 30.57 31.69
CA TYR A 164 17.47 31.55 32.71
C TYR A 164 16.18 32.32 32.43
N LYS A 165 15.66 32.33 31.19
CA LYS A 165 14.54 33.21 30.83
C LYS A 165 13.21 32.80 31.48
N TRP A 166 12.99 31.50 31.66
CA TRP A 166 11.77 30.93 32.24
C TRP A 166 11.99 30.46 33.70
N TYR A 167 13.20 30.65 34.23
CA TYR A 167 13.53 30.29 35.60
C TYR A 167 12.74 31.17 36.58
N GLY A 168 12.08 30.55 37.55
CA GLY A 168 11.21 31.22 38.52
C GLY A 168 9.77 31.44 38.01
N ASP A 169 9.52 31.32 36.71
CA ASP A 169 8.17 31.44 36.14
C ASP A 169 7.29 30.29 36.60
N ASN A 170 6.00 30.59 36.81
CA ASN A 170 5.03 29.61 37.24
C ASN A 170 4.48 28.84 36.02
N VAL A 171 5.16 27.75 35.67
CA VAL A 171 4.78 26.89 34.54
C VAL A 171 3.41 26.24 34.76
N ALA A 172 3.05 25.98 36.03
CA ALA A 172 1.77 25.38 36.38
C ALA A 172 0.55 26.30 36.12
N GLU A 173 0.73 27.62 35.99
CA GLU A 173 -0.36 28.51 35.57
C GLU A 173 -0.85 28.17 34.16
N LYS A 174 0.07 27.84 33.26
CA LYS A 174 -0.25 27.40 31.90
C LYS A 174 -0.59 25.91 31.82
N TYR A 175 0.02 25.10 32.69
CA TYR A 175 -0.14 23.64 32.69
C TYR A 175 -0.49 23.09 34.08
N PRO A 176 -1.75 23.18 34.53
CA PRO A 176 -2.16 22.79 35.88
C PRO A 176 -1.91 21.32 36.25
N ILE A 177 -1.86 20.43 35.24
CA ILE A 177 -1.57 19.00 35.38
C ILE A 177 -0.23 18.72 36.09
N ILE A 178 0.70 19.69 36.10
CA ILE A 178 1.93 19.61 36.90
C ILE A 178 1.60 19.45 38.39
N LEU A 179 0.68 20.27 38.91
CA LEU A 179 0.30 20.24 40.31
C LEU A 179 -0.49 18.98 40.65
N GLU A 180 -1.26 18.46 39.69
CA GLU A 180 -1.94 17.17 39.81
C GLU A 180 -0.93 16.03 39.94
N ALA A 181 0.09 15.97 39.07
CA ALA A 181 1.16 14.98 39.15
C ALA A 181 1.90 15.01 40.51
N ILE A 182 2.18 16.21 41.03
CA ILE A 182 2.82 16.40 42.35
C ILE A 182 1.91 15.90 43.48
N LYS A 183 0.64 16.34 43.46
CA LYS A 183 -0.34 16.05 44.51
C LYS A 183 -0.71 14.57 44.58
N ASP A 184 -0.98 13.97 43.42
CA ASP A 184 -1.36 12.57 43.31
C ASP A 184 -0.13 11.66 43.43
N ASN A 185 1.07 12.24 43.28
CA ASN A 185 2.34 11.55 43.34
C ASN A 185 2.42 10.43 42.27
N GLU A 186 1.91 10.75 41.08
CA GLU A 186 1.79 9.87 39.93
C GLU A 186 2.43 10.49 38.69
N THR A 187 2.99 9.64 37.83
CA THR A 187 3.46 10.06 36.51
C THR A 187 2.25 10.44 35.66
N LYS A 188 2.33 11.60 35.00
CA LYS A 188 1.32 12.08 34.06
C LYS A 188 1.89 12.27 32.66
N THR A 189 1.06 12.18 31.64
CA THR A 189 1.43 12.44 30.25
C THR A 189 0.42 13.35 29.56
N THR A 190 0.90 14.26 28.72
CA THR A 190 0.02 15.27 28.09
C THR A 190 0.66 15.94 26.88
N MET A 191 -0.12 16.73 26.14
CA MET A 191 0.34 17.51 24.99
C MET A 191 0.50 18.98 25.36
N TRP A 192 1.67 19.56 25.09
CA TRP A 192 1.96 20.98 25.38
C TRP A 192 2.26 21.78 24.12
N THR A 193 1.94 23.07 24.15
CA THR A 193 2.38 24.03 23.14
C THR A 193 3.40 24.97 23.76
N TRP A 194 4.68 24.69 23.54
CA TRP A 194 5.81 25.31 24.23
C TRP A 194 6.72 26.09 23.27
N SER A 195 7.14 27.28 23.70
CA SER A 195 8.23 28.05 23.09
C SER A 195 9.23 28.42 24.19
N TRP A 196 10.52 28.45 23.84
CA TRP A 196 11.58 28.84 24.76
C TRP A 196 11.70 30.36 24.92
N SER A 197 11.12 31.11 23.99
CA SER A 197 11.01 32.57 24.06
C SER A 197 9.68 33.05 23.47
N GLU A 198 9.28 34.27 23.81
CA GLU A 198 8.09 34.92 23.24
C GLU A 198 8.23 35.18 21.74
N SER A 199 9.46 35.28 21.24
CA SER A 199 9.77 35.48 19.83
C SER A 199 9.82 34.19 19.01
N ASP A 200 9.87 33.02 19.66
CA ASP A 200 9.93 31.74 18.97
C ASP A 200 8.52 31.19 18.72
N ASP A 201 8.34 30.58 17.55
CA ASP A 201 7.11 29.82 17.26
C ASP A 201 6.96 28.66 18.25
N ALA A 202 5.77 28.54 18.82
CA ALA A 202 5.48 27.48 19.78
C ALA A 202 5.34 26.13 19.06
N ASN A 203 6.20 25.19 19.46
CA ASN A 203 6.15 23.81 18.98
C ASN A 203 5.14 23.00 19.81
N PHE A 204 4.57 21.97 19.19
CA PHE A 204 3.68 21.04 19.86
C PHE A 204 4.49 19.85 20.38
N TYR A 205 4.42 19.56 21.67
CA TYR A 205 5.20 18.52 22.33
C TYR A 205 4.29 17.45 22.90
N ARG A 206 4.74 16.21 22.79
CA ARG A 206 4.34 15.16 23.73
C ARG A 206 5.22 15.26 24.96
N VAL A 207 4.61 15.26 26.14
CA VAL A 207 5.29 15.51 27.41
C VAL A 207 4.96 14.41 28.42
N ALA A 208 5.99 13.97 29.14
CA ALA A 208 5.87 13.15 30.35
C ALA A 208 6.28 14.00 31.56
N ILE A 209 5.50 13.90 32.63
CA ILE A 209 5.63 14.64 33.88
C ILE A 209 5.81 13.61 34.99
N VAL A 210 7.01 13.51 35.54
CA VAL A 210 7.36 12.51 36.55
C VAL A 210 7.68 13.17 37.89
N PRO A 211 7.01 12.80 39.00
CA PRO A 211 7.29 13.36 40.31
C PRO A 211 8.71 13.05 40.81
N ILE A 212 9.42 14.07 41.31
CA ILE A 212 10.76 13.95 41.89
C ILE A 212 10.64 13.35 43.29
N ARG A 213 10.99 12.08 43.43
CA ARG A 213 10.99 11.34 44.69
C ARG A 213 11.92 10.14 44.62
N PRO A 214 12.67 9.83 45.68
CA PRO A 214 13.56 8.67 45.69
C PRO A 214 12.83 7.33 45.87
N ASP A 215 11.56 7.38 46.32
CA ASP A 215 10.70 6.21 46.50
C ASP A 215 9.22 6.64 46.41
N PRO A 216 8.30 5.80 45.90
CA PRO A 216 6.89 6.16 45.76
C PRO A 216 6.17 6.54 47.06
N SER A 217 6.64 6.08 48.22
CA SER A 217 6.06 6.42 49.52
C SER A 217 6.36 7.85 49.99
N LYS A 218 7.35 8.52 49.40
CA LYS A 218 7.72 9.89 49.77
C LYS A 218 6.92 10.94 48.98
N PRO A 219 6.61 12.10 49.59
CA PRO A 219 6.02 13.20 48.86
C PRO A 219 6.99 13.72 47.79
N ALA A 220 6.43 14.12 46.66
CA ALA A 220 7.19 14.70 45.56
C ALA A 220 7.75 16.08 45.93
N ALA A 221 9.03 16.31 45.66
CA ALA A 221 9.67 17.62 45.85
C ALA A 221 9.43 18.59 44.65
N GLY A 222 8.80 18.09 43.59
CA GLY A 222 8.62 18.75 42.30
C GLY A 222 8.40 17.71 41.20
N VAL A 223 8.60 18.09 39.94
CA VAL A 223 8.52 17.18 38.79
C VAL A 223 9.69 17.37 37.82
N VAL A 224 10.07 16.28 37.16
CA VAL A 224 10.86 16.29 35.93
C VAL A 224 9.88 16.22 34.76
N VAL A 225 10.00 17.15 33.83
CA VAL A 225 9.20 17.22 32.62
C VAL A 225 10.11 16.92 31.44
N THR A 226 9.81 15.89 30.67
CA THR A 226 10.50 15.62 29.41
C THR A 226 9.54 15.63 28.25
N GLY A 227 9.98 16.11 27.08
CA GLY A 227 9.12 16.14 25.91
C GLY A 227 9.85 16.11 24.59
N ASN A 228 9.14 15.59 23.59
CA ASN A 228 9.60 15.52 22.20
C ASN A 228 8.61 16.26 21.29
N PRO A 229 9.11 17.05 20.34
CA PRO A 229 8.24 17.79 19.43
C PRO A 229 7.56 16.81 18.46
N ILE A 230 6.29 17.06 18.22
CA ILE A 230 5.53 16.48 17.12
C ILE A 230 5.55 17.48 15.98
N GLY A 231 6.02 17.02 14.82
CA GLY A 231 6.13 17.84 13.61
C GLY A 231 6.42 16.96 12.38
N ASP A 232 6.69 17.58 11.24
CA ASP A 232 6.91 16.90 9.96
C ASP A 232 8.02 15.84 10.02
N GLY A 233 9.06 16.09 10.82
CA GLY A 233 10.15 15.14 11.01
C GLY A 233 9.71 13.83 11.68
N VAL A 234 8.69 13.88 12.54
CA VAL A 234 8.06 12.68 13.13
C VAL A 234 7.19 12.00 12.09
N ALA A 235 6.33 12.76 11.39
CA ALA A 235 5.41 12.22 10.38
C ALA A 235 6.16 11.49 9.26
N LYS A 236 7.23 12.11 8.75
CA LYS A 236 8.12 11.51 7.73
C LYS A 236 8.85 10.27 8.24
N ARG A 237 9.24 10.21 9.52
CA ARG A 237 9.84 9.00 10.10
C ARG A 237 8.82 7.87 10.17
N THR A 238 7.58 8.17 10.54
CA THR A 238 6.50 7.19 10.59
C THR A 238 6.18 6.66 9.20
N GLN A 239 6.00 7.52 8.20
CA GLN A 239 5.75 7.06 6.83
C GLN A 239 6.90 6.18 6.31
N ARG A 240 8.15 6.55 6.58
CA ARG A 240 9.31 5.70 6.26
C ARG A 240 9.26 4.35 6.96
N LEU A 241 8.84 4.30 8.23
CA LEU A 241 8.66 3.04 8.95
C LEU A 241 7.58 2.17 8.31
N MET A 242 6.46 2.78 7.89
CA MET A 242 5.36 2.10 7.19
C MET A 242 5.79 1.59 5.81
N ALA A 243 6.65 2.33 5.11
CA ALA A 243 7.30 1.91 3.87
C ALA A 243 8.35 0.80 4.07
N GLY A 244 8.62 0.34 5.30
CA GLY A 244 9.65 -0.64 5.60
C GLY A 244 11.09 -0.10 5.58
N ILE A 245 11.25 1.22 5.49
CA ILE A 245 12.56 1.89 5.41
C ILE A 245 13.12 2.04 6.82
N THR A 246 14.10 1.21 7.17
CA THR A 246 14.67 1.16 8.53
C THR A 246 16.09 1.73 8.66
N THR A 247 16.76 2.01 7.54
CA THR A 247 18.13 2.52 7.50
C THR A 247 18.18 4.05 7.58
N LYS A 248 19.16 4.55 8.35
CA LYS A 248 19.56 5.96 8.38
C LYS A 248 20.72 6.09 7.38
N GLY A 249 20.53 6.83 6.30
CA GLY A 249 21.61 7.14 5.36
C GLY A 249 21.08 7.71 4.06
N ASP A 250 21.94 8.48 3.39
CA ASP A 250 21.78 9.02 2.04
C ASP A 250 21.61 7.95 0.95
N ASP A 251 21.59 6.65 1.31
CA ASP A 251 21.14 5.53 0.46
C ASP A 251 19.62 5.53 0.19
N ILE A 252 18.95 6.68 0.37
CA ILE A 252 17.61 6.95 -0.20
C ILE A 252 17.65 6.74 -1.72
N ASP A 253 18.81 6.90 -2.36
CA ASP A 253 19.00 6.65 -3.79
C ASP A 253 18.74 5.18 -4.21
N THR A 254 18.71 4.22 -3.26
CA THR A 254 18.37 2.81 -3.55
C THR A 254 17.00 2.39 -3.04
N VAL A 255 16.38 3.19 -2.19
CA VAL A 255 14.99 2.95 -1.75
C VAL A 255 14.10 3.40 -2.90
N ASP A 256 13.27 2.49 -3.41
CA ASP A 256 12.37 2.81 -4.51
C ASP A 256 11.45 3.95 -4.06
N ARG A 257 11.58 5.14 -4.67
CA ARG A 257 10.70 6.29 -4.37
C ARG A 257 9.23 5.90 -4.43
N ALA A 258 8.92 4.92 -5.28
CA ALA A 258 7.62 4.29 -5.41
C ALA A 258 7.09 3.69 -4.09
N ASP A 259 7.93 3.05 -3.27
CA ASP A 259 7.49 2.45 -1.99
C ASP A 259 7.15 3.53 -0.96
N LEU A 260 7.90 4.63 -0.94
CA LEU A 260 7.63 5.75 -0.05
C LEU A 260 6.37 6.52 -0.48
N GLU A 261 6.16 6.69 -1.79
CA GLU A 261 4.95 7.31 -2.36
C GLU A 261 3.70 6.44 -2.15
N ALA A 262 3.85 5.11 -2.19
CA ALA A 262 2.76 4.18 -1.90
C ALA A 262 2.49 4.00 -0.39
N ALA A 263 3.42 4.39 0.47
CA ALA A 263 3.25 4.27 1.92
C ALA A 263 2.25 5.31 2.45
N PRO A 264 1.42 4.94 3.44
CA PRO A 264 0.43 5.85 4.00
C PRO A 264 1.06 7.15 4.51
N ALA A 265 0.49 8.27 4.09
CA ALA A 265 0.78 9.60 4.58
C ALA A 265 0.27 9.76 6.02
N VAL A 266 0.91 10.64 6.79
CA VAL A 266 0.57 10.86 8.21
C VAL A 266 0.49 12.36 8.47
N ALA A 267 -0.55 12.78 9.19
CA ALA A 267 -0.72 14.14 9.65
C ALA A 267 -1.12 14.14 11.14
N PHE A 268 -0.43 14.95 11.94
CA PHE A 268 -0.77 15.20 13.33
C PHE A 268 -1.58 16.48 13.45
N PHE A 269 -2.55 16.51 14.36
CA PHE A 269 -3.37 17.69 14.58
C PHE A 269 -3.60 18.01 16.05
N HIS A 270 -3.90 19.29 16.28
CA HIS A 270 -4.36 19.85 17.55
C HIS A 270 -5.45 20.88 17.25
N GLY A 271 -6.67 20.59 17.69
CA GLY A 271 -7.86 21.30 17.23
C GLY A 271 -7.98 21.20 15.70
N GLU A 272 -8.22 22.34 15.04
CA GLU A 272 -8.30 22.43 13.58
C GLU A 272 -6.94 22.71 12.90
N ARG A 273 -5.83 22.62 13.65
CA ARG A 273 -4.48 22.89 13.14
C ARG A 273 -3.72 21.59 12.89
N ILE A 274 -3.16 21.45 11.70
CA ILE A 274 -2.12 20.44 11.42
C ILE A 274 -0.82 20.92 12.06
N VAL A 275 -0.25 20.13 12.97
CA VAL A 275 0.99 20.45 13.71
C VAL A 275 2.21 19.79 13.09
N GLY A 276 2.01 18.81 12.22
CA GLY A 276 3.05 18.30 11.34
C GLY A 276 2.52 17.20 10.42
N SER A 277 3.07 17.11 9.22
CA SER A 277 2.61 16.13 8.25
C SER A 277 3.69 15.65 7.28
N THR A 278 3.32 14.65 6.48
CA THR A 278 4.09 14.22 5.30
C THR A 278 3.75 15.01 4.04
N PHE A 279 2.71 15.84 4.07
CA PHE A 279 2.22 16.60 2.94
C PHE A 279 3.03 17.89 2.72
N SER A 280 2.92 18.46 1.52
CA SER A 280 3.36 19.83 1.24
C SER A 280 2.35 20.85 1.79
N THR A 281 2.78 22.11 2.00
CA THR A 281 1.90 23.16 2.55
C THR A 281 0.56 23.32 1.80
N PRO A 282 0.49 23.32 0.45
CA PRO A 282 -0.79 23.40 -0.26
C PRO A 282 -1.70 22.18 0.01
N GLN A 283 -1.11 20.99 0.10
CA GLN A 283 -1.83 19.76 0.41
C GLN A 283 -2.31 19.74 1.86
N GLU A 284 -1.53 20.31 2.80
CA GLU A 284 -1.96 20.48 4.19
C GLU A 284 -3.20 21.37 4.30
N ASP A 285 -3.28 22.45 3.53
CA ASP A 285 -4.46 23.32 3.49
C ASP A 285 -5.69 22.58 2.93
N SER A 286 -5.51 21.78 1.88
CA SER A 286 -6.58 20.92 1.34
C SER A 286 -7.02 19.87 2.35
N LEU A 287 -6.07 19.21 3.02
CA LEU A 287 -6.36 18.24 4.08
C LEU A 287 -7.11 18.90 5.23
N LYS A 288 -6.70 20.10 5.65
CA LYS A 288 -7.37 20.86 6.71
C LYS A 288 -8.83 21.16 6.34
N GLN A 289 -9.07 21.59 5.10
CA GLN A 289 -10.42 21.83 4.59
C GLN A 289 -11.26 20.56 4.63
N SER A 290 -10.76 19.48 4.02
CA SER A 290 -11.48 18.21 3.90
C SER A 290 -11.73 17.56 5.25
N ALA A 291 -10.73 17.48 6.13
CA ALA A 291 -10.83 16.83 7.42
C ALA A 291 -11.68 17.63 8.43
N PHE A 292 -11.44 18.94 8.59
CA PHE A 292 -12.05 19.69 9.68
C PHE A 292 -13.34 20.41 9.29
N LYS A 293 -13.50 20.84 8.04
CA LYS A 293 -14.72 21.55 7.61
C LYS A 293 -15.74 20.63 6.97
N ASP A 294 -15.29 19.75 6.09
CA ASP A 294 -16.19 18.91 5.29
C ASP A 294 -16.56 17.64 6.07
N ALA A 295 -15.56 16.88 6.53
CA ALA A 295 -15.74 15.67 7.34
C ALA A 295 -16.00 15.95 8.83
N LYS A 296 -15.68 17.16 9.30
CA LYS A 296 -15.94 17.63 10.68
C LYS A 296 -15.47 16.68 11.77
N ILE A 297 -14.26 16.15 11.63
CA ILE A 297 -13.78 15.07 12.48
C ILE A 297 -13.91 15.39 13.98
N LEU A 298 -13.62 16.62 14.39
CA LEU A 298 -13.66 17.06 15.80
C LEU A 298 -15.07 17.01 16.44
N GLU A 299 -16.13 16.97 15.63
CA GLU A 299 -17.51 16.87 16.13
C GLU A 299 -17.88 15.47 16.58
N SER A 300 -17.15 14.44 16.14
CA SER A 300 -17.41 13.07 16.54
C SER A 300 -16.65 12.72 17.82
N ASP A 301 -17.31 11.92 18.65
CA ASP A 301 -16.76 11.37 19.89
C ASP A 301 -16.19 9.95 19.68
N ASN A 302 -16.27 9.42 18.47
CA ASN A 302 -15.67 8.13 18.16
C ASN A 302 -14.14 8.26 18.11
N PRO A 303 -13.38 7.52 18.95
CA PRO A 303 -11.93 7.56 18.99
C PRO A 303 -11.26 7.10 17.70
N GLU A 304 -11.98 6.35 16.84
CA GLU A 304 -11.49 5.93 15.52
C GLU A 304 -12.55 6.17 14.44
N GLN A 305 -12.21 6.94 13.42
CA GLN A 305 -13.09 7.22 12.28
C GLN A 305 -12.40 6.89 10.97
N LEU A 306 -13.08 6.11 10.13
CA LEU A 306 -12.69 5.90 8.75
C LEU A 306 -13.37 6.98 7.89
N LEU A 307 -12.61 7.63 7.03
CA LEU A 307 -13.05 8.76 6.23
C LEU A 307 -12.51 8.65 4.81
N GLU A 308 -13.28 9.12 3.85
CA GLU A 308 -12.80 9.45 2.52
C GLU A 308 -12.55 10.95 2.48
N LEU A 309 -11.31 11.35 2.17
CA LEU A 309 -10.88 12.74 2.12
C LEU A 309 -10.35 13.06 0.72
N GLU A 310 -10.51 14.30 0.29
CA GLU A 310 -9.93 14.80 -0.96
C GLU A 310 -8.80 15.77 -0.63
N VAL A 311 -7.59 15.45 -1.11
CA VAL A 311 -6.39 16.28 -0.89
C VAL A 311 -5.83 16.66 -2.25
N ASP A 312 -5.91 17.94 -2.60
CA ASP A 312 -5.44 18.48 -3.88
C ASP A 312 -6.07 17.79 -5.11
N GLY A 313 -7.37 17.45 -5.02
CA GLY A 313 -8.09 16.76 -6.08
C GLY A 313 -7.89 15.24 -6.14
N GLU A 314 -7.02 14.69 -5.28
CA GLU A 314 -6.79 13.25 -5.18
C GLU A 314 -7.63 12.63 -4.05
N PRO A 315 -8.30 11.49 -4.30
CA PRO A 315 -9.06 10.79 -3.29
C PRO A 315 -8.16 9.95 -2.37
N TYR A 316 -8.31 10.14 -1.07
CA TYR A 316 -7.64 9.39 -0.01
C TYR A 316 -8.67 8.67 0.85
N VAL A 317 -8.30 7.48 1.31
CA VAL A 317 -8.95 6.83 2.43
C VAL A 317 -8.10 7.01 3.67
N GLY A 318 -8.72 7.45 4.76
CA GLY A 318 -8.05 7.89 5.96
C GLY A 318 -8.64 7.29 7.23
N VAL A 319 -7.78 7.04 8.21
CA VAL A 319 -8.21 6.72 9.58
C VAL A 319 -7.74 7.84 10.50
N VAL A 320 -8.67 8.43 11.23
CA VAL A 320 -8.42 9.40 12.29
C VAL A 320 -8.44 8.67 13.61
N ARG A 321 -7.43 8.92 14.45
CA ARG A 321 -7.43 8.51 15.86
C ARG A 321 -7.08 9.67 16.77
N TYR A 322 -7.84 9.83 17.84
CA TYR A 322 -7.50 10.76 18.91
C TYR A 322 -6.47 10.14 19.85
N PHE A 323 -5.65 10.99 20.46
CA PHE A 323 -4.86 10.56 21.61
C PHE A 323 -5.82 10.21 22.76
N THR A 324 -5.62 9.04 23.35
CA THR A 324 -6.49 8.51 24.42
C THR A 324 -5.80 8.60 25.78
N GLY A 325 -6.55 8.43 26.87
CA GLY A 325 -6.02 8.47 28.23
C GLY A 325 -5.87 9.90 28.75
N GLU A 326 -4.74 10.22 29.38
CA GLU A 326 -4.49 11.56 29.97
C GLU A 326 -4.30 12.67 28.92
N PHE A 327 -4.24 12.29 27.64
CA PHE A 327 -4.24 13.20 26.50
C PHE A 327 -5.64 13.56 26.00
N GLU A 328 -6.68 12.90 26.50
CA GLU A 328 -8.07 13.15 26.08
C GLU A 328 -8.57 14.47 26.66
N GLN A 329 -8.83 15.43 25.77
CA GLN A 329 -9.40 16.72 26.17
C GLN A 329 -10.89 16.76 25.77
N PRO A 330 -11.79 17.13 26.70
CA PRO A 330 -13.23 17.15 26.43
C PRO A 330 -13.63 18.27 25.46
N ASP A 331 -12.79 19.31 25.34
CA ASP A 331 -13.05 20.44 24.44
C ASP A 331 -12.56 20.16 23.01
N LYS A 332 -13.43 20.44 22.03
CA LYS A 332 -13.12 20.33 20.60
C LYS A 332 -11.89 21.15 20.21
N ALA A 333 -11.69 22.31 20.83
CA ALA A 333 -10.56 23.19 20.54
C ALA A 333 -9.19 22.53 20.85
N ASN A 334 -9.18 21.56 21.77
CA ASN A 334 -7.95 20.93 22.23
C ASN A 334 -7.85 19.43 21.91
N LYS A 335 -8.87 18.87 21.23
CA LYS A 335 -8.80 17.49 20.71
C LYS A 335 -7.55 17.35 19.83
N SER A 336 -6.75 16.34 20.12
CA SER A 336 -5.47 16.11 19.45
C SER A 336 -5.39 14.68 18.97
N GLY A 337 -4.70 14.45 17.87
CA GLY A 337 -4.63 13.12 17.30
C GLY A 337 -3.79 13.06 16.04
N PHE A 338 -4.01 12.01 15.28
CA PHE A 338 -3.35 11.79 14.01
C PHE A 338 -4.33 11.25 12.97
N ILE A 339 -4.00 11.51 11.71
CA ILE A 339 -4.70 11.03 10.52
C ILE A 339 -3.68 10.24 9.72
N VAL A 340 -3.99 8.99 9.41
CA VAL A 340 -3.21 8.18 8.46
C VAL A 340 -4.01 8.06 7.18
N LEU A 341 -3.39 8.35 6.04
CA LEU A 341 -4.04 8.50 4.75
C LEU A 341 -3.35 7.63 3.71
N SER A 342 -4.11 6.85 2.96
CA SER A 342 -3.61 6.15 1.77
C SER A 342 -4.32 6.68 0.54
N SER A 343 -3.56 6.99 -0.51
CA SER A 343 -4.13 7.42 -1.78
C SER A 343 -4.83 6.23 -2.45
N LEU A 344 -6.10 6.41 -2.81
CA LEU A 344 -6.86 5.40 -3.55
C LEU A 344 -6.35 5.27 -4.99
N GLN A 345 -5.74 6.31 -5.55
CA GLN A 345 -5.16 6.27 -6.89
C GLN A 345 -3.96 5.32 -6.97
N TYR A 346 -3.10 5.29 -5.95
CA TYR A 346 -1.98 4.34 -5.90
C TYR A 346 -2.48 2.91 -5.67
N ALA A 347 -3.48 2.71 -4.82
CA ALA A 347 -4.08 1.40 -4.58
C ALA A 347 -4.74 0.80 -5.84
N THR A 348 -5.36 1.64 -6.67
CA THR A 348 -6.07 1.21 -7.89
C THR A 348 -5.21 1.21 -9.15
N LYS A 349 -3.97 1.72 -9.10
CA LYS A 349 -3.03 1.74 -10.24
C LYS A 349 -2.85 0.37 -10.92
N PRO A 350 -2.75 -0.77 -10.21
CA PRO A 350 -2.68 -2.09 -10.84
C PRO A 350 -3.93 -2.42 -11.67
N VAL A 351 -5.10 -1.97 -11.23
CA VAL A 351 -6.38 -2.17 -11.95
C VAL A 351 -6.37 -1.40 -13.26
N GLY A 352 -5.92 -0.13 -13.25
CA GLY A 352 -5.83 0.68 -14.47
C GLY A 352 -4.89 0.08 -15.53
N LEU A 353 -3.74 -0.45 -15.10
CA LEU A 353 -2.81 -1.16 -16.00
C LEU A 353 -3.41 -2.47 -16.52
N ALA A 354 -4.03 -3.26 -15.65
CA ALA A 354 -4.70 -4.50 -16.06
C ALA A 354 -5.84 -4.24 -17.06
N MET A 355 -6.61 -3.18 -16.83
CA MET A 355 -7.71 -2.76 -17.70
C MET A 355 -7.22 -2.36 -19.10
N THR A 356 -6.13 -1.60 -19.17
CA THR A 356 -5.47 -1.24 -20.44
C THR A 356 -5.00 -2.48 -21.19
N ASN A 357 -4.38 -3.42 -20.47
CA ASN A 357 -3.91 -4.68 -21.05
C ASN A 357 -5.05 -5.59 -21.52
N ILE A 358 -6.18 -5.63 -20.81
CA ILE A 358 -7.38 -6.40 -21.21
C ILE A 358 -7.96 -5.86 -22.51
N TRP A 359 -8.04 -4.53 -22.67
CA TRP A 359 -8.49 -3.93 -23.93
C TRP A 359 -7.55 -4.26 -25.10
N LEU A 360 -6.24 -4.20 -24.86
CA LEU A 360 -5.23 -4.51 -25.87
C LEU A 360 -5.28 -6.00 -26.27
N LEU A 361 -5.38 -6.89 -25.29
CA LEU A 361 -5.54 -8.33 -25.51
C LEU A 361 -6.87 -8.65 -26.21
N GLY A 362 -7.95 -7.99 -25.82
CA GLY A 362 -9.26 -8.12 -26.45
C GLY A 362 -9.24 -7.70 -27.91
N GLY A 363 -8.58 -6.58 -28.22
CA GLY A 363 -8.33 -6.13 -29.58
C GLY A 363 -7.50 -7.14 -30.39
N ALA A 364 -6.45 -7.70 -29.79
CA ALA A 364 -5.62 -8.72 -30.42
C ALA A 364 -6.41 -10.01 -30.73
N ILE A 365 -7.22 -10.49 -29.78
CA ILE A 365 -8.09 -11.67 -29.97
C ILE A 365 -9.12 -11.41 -31.08
N LEU A 366 -9.72 -10.23 -31.11
CA LEU A 366 -10.67 -9.85 -32.16
C LEU A 366 -9.99 -9.85 -33.52
N LEU A 367 -8.78 -9.28 -33.63
CA LEU A 367 -8.03 -9.23 -34.88
C LEU A 367 -7.60 -10.62 -35.36
N VAL A 368 -7.07 -11.45 -34.47
CA VAL A 368 -6.69 -12.85 -34.79
C VAL A 368 -7.93 -13.66 -35.19
N GLY A 369 -9.03 -13.52 -34.45
CA GLY A 369 -10.30 -14.18 -34.78
C GLY A 369 -10.85 -13.75 -36.14
N LEU A 370 -10.71 -12.48 -36.49
CA LEU A 370 -11.15 -11.95 -37.79
C LEU A 370 -10.27 -12.49 -38.94
N ILE A 371 -8.96 -12.58 -38.75
CA ILE A 371 -8.04 -13.21 -39.70
C ILE A 371 -8.39 -14.70 -39.88
N ALA A 372 -8.58 -15.43 -38.78
CA ALA A 372 -8.95 -16.85 -38.81
C ALA A 372 -10.30 -17.06 -39.52
N LEU A 373 -11.28 -16.18 -39.27
CA LEU A 373 -12.57 -16.21 -39.94
C LEU A 373 -12.45 -15.95 -41.44
N LEU A 374 -11.66 -14.95 -41.85
CA LEU A 374 -11.39 -14.68 -43.27
C LEU A 374 -10.74 -15.88 -43.95
N PHE A 375 -9.76 -16.50 -43.28
CA PHE A 375 -9.09 -17.70 -43.77
C PHE A 375 -10.07 -18.86 -43.91
N PHE A 376 -10.96 -19.05 -42.94
CA PHE A 376 -12.01 -20.07 -42.98
C PHE A 376 -13.02 -19.83 -44.12
N ILE A 377 -13.46 -18.58 -44.31
CA ILE A 377 -14.36 -18.20 -45.41
C ILE A 377 -13.70 -18.46 -46.77
N GLN A 378 -12.43 -18.08 -46.92
CA GLN A 378 -11.70 -18.31 -48.17
C GLN A 378 -11.52 -19.79 -48.45
N LYS A 379 -11.13 -20.58 -47.43
CA LYS A 379 -10.74 -21.99 -47.60
C LYS A 379 -11.93 -22.97 -47.65
N PHE A 380 -13.06 -22.65 -47.04
CA PHE A 380 -14.19 -23.59 -46.93
C PHE A 380 -15.48 -23.09 -47.58
N VAL A 381 -15.82 -21.80 -47.43
CA VAL A 381 -17.11 -21.27 -47.91
C VAL A 381 -17.09 -21.02 -49.41
N LYS A 382 -16.00 -20.45 -49.96
CA LYS A 382 -15.87 -20.22 -51.40
C LYS A 382 -15.91 -21.52 -52.23
N PRO A 383 -15.20 -22.60 -51.86
CA PRO A 383 -15.30 -23.88 -52.57
C PRO A 383 -16.73 -24.45 -52.54
N ALA A 384 -17.37 -24.41 -51.37
CA ALA A 384 -18.75 -24.89 -51.22
C ALA A 384 -19.74 -24.11 -52.11
N GLU A 385 -19.63 -22.78 -52.19
CA GLU A 385 -20.45 -21.96 -53.08
C GLU A 385 -20.20 -22.28 -54.57
N THR A 386 -18.96 -22.59 -54.93
CA THR A 386 -18.61 -22.95 -56.32
C THR A 386 -19.20 -24.30 -56.71
N ILE A 387 -19.19 -25.26 -55.77
CA ILE A 387 -19.86 -26.55 -55.94
C ILE A 387 -21.38 -26.37 -56.03
N GLU A 388 -21.98 -25.57 -55.15
CA GLU A 388 -23.42 -25.30 -55.18
C GLU A 388 -23.86 -24.64 -56.50
N GLN A 389 -23.07 -23.68 -57.00
CA GLN A 389 -23.31 -23.04 -58.28
C GLN A 389 -23.20 -24.03 -59.44
N GLY A 390 -22.19 -24.89 -59.45
CA GLY A 390 -22.04 -25.93 -60.49
C GLY A 390 -23.16 -26.97 -60.46
N ILE A 391 -23.65 -27.36 -59.28
CA ILE A 391 -24.86 -28.20 -59.15
C ILE A 391 -26.07 -27.47 -59.76
N GLY A 392 -26.21 -26.17 -59.50
CA GLY A 392 -27.23 -25.33 -60.09
C GLY A 392 -27.18 -25.30 -61.62
N GLU A 393 -25.99 -25.22 -62.22
CA GLU A 393 -25.81 -25.24 -63.68
C GLU A 393 -26.21 -26.58 -64.30
N ILE A 394 -25.83 -27.70 -63.67
CA ILE A 394 -26.24 -29.04 -64.11
C ILE A 394 -27.76 -29.18 -64.05
N LEU A 395 -28.39 -28.72 -62.96
CA LEU A 395 -29.85 -28.73 -62.80
C LEU A 395 -30.56 -27.80 -63.80
N ALA A 396 -29.94 -26.68 -64.16
CA ALA A 396 -30.45 -25.77 -65.20
C ALA A 396 -30.31 -26.34 -66.63
N GLY A 397 -29.70 -27.51 -66.78
CA GLY A 397 -29.61 -28.25 -68.04
C GLY A 397 -28.26 -28.17 -68.74
N ASN A 398 -27.25 -27.52 -68.15
CA ASN A 398 -25.88 -27.55 -68.65
C ASN A 398 -25.22 -28.88 -68.27
N LYS A 399 -25.51 -29.94 -69.02
CA LYS A 399 -25.02 -31.28 -68.71
C LYS A 399 -23.51 -31.39 -68.83
N ASP A 400 -22.87 -30.58 -69.68
CA ASP A 400 -21.43 -30.64 -69.94
C ASP A 400 -20.59 -29.88 -68.90
N TYR A 401 -21.21 -29.40 -67.81
CA TYR A 401 -20.48 -28.74 -66.73
C TYR A 401 -19.52 -29.73 -66.04
N VAL A 402 -18.24 -29.40 -66.04
CA VAL A 402 -17.17 -30.13 -65.34
C VAL A 402 -16.76 -29.30 -64.13
N PHE A 403 -16.88 -29.88 -62.94
CA PHE A 403 -16.36 -29.25 -61.74
C PHE A 403 -14.83 -29.25 -61.80
N GLU A 404 -14.22 -28.07 -61.88
CA GLU A 404 -12.77 -27.91 -61.84
C GLU A 404 -12.23 -28.37 -60.48
N LEU A 405 -11.31 -29.34 -60.50
CA LEU A 405 -10.53 -29.76 -59.34
C LEU A 405 -9.49 -28.68 -59.02
N ARG A 406 -9.88 -27.65 -58.27
CA ARG A 406 -8.89 -26.80 -57.60
C ARG A 406 -8.38 -27.50 -56.35
N ASP A 407 -7.08 -27.35 -56.05
CA ASP A 407 -6.34 -27.96 -54.93
C ASP A 407 -6.80 -27.55 -53.51
N GLU A 408 -8.09 -27.28 -53.33
CA GLU A 408 -8.65 -26.74 -52.10
C GLU A 408 -9.38 -27.85 -51.34
N HIS A 409 -8.61 -28.55 -50.50
CA HIS A 409 -9.04 -29.51 -49.46
C HIS A 409 -9.51 -30.91 -49.94
N PRO A 410 -9.00 -32.02 -49.35
CA PRO A 410 -9.30 -33.40 -49.76
C PRO A 410 -10.79 -33.82 -49.64
N ILE A 411 -11.56 -33.11 -48.82
CA ILE A 411 -13.00 -33.36 -48.67
C ILE A 411 -13.73 -32.87 -49.92
N PHE A 412 -13.41 -31.67 -50.42
CA PHE A 412 -14.08 -31.11 -51.59
C PHE A 412 -13.66 -31.82 -52.87
N THR A 413 -12.41 -32.26 -53.00
CA THR A 413 -11.98 -33.07 -54.15
C THR A 413 -12.76 -34.38 -54.24
N SER A 414 -13.02 -35.06 -53.11
CA SER A 414 -13.84 -36.28 -53.11
C SER A 414 -15.29 -36.03 -53.57
N ILE A 415 -15.87 -34.90 -53.15
CA ILE A 415 -17.23 -34.50 -53.53
C ILE A 415 -17.29 -34.12 -55.01
N VAL A 416 -16.31 -33.33 -55.48
CA VAL A 416 -16.18 -32.92 -56.89
C VAL A 416 -16.00 -34.13 -57.80
N GLN A 417 -15.17 -35.10 -57.41
CA GLN A 417 -15.02 -36.35 -58.15
C GLN A 417 -16.34 -37.15 -58.21
N GLY A 418 -17.05 -37.27 -57.08
CA GLY A 418 -18.36 -37.92 -57.05
C GLY A 418 -19.40 -37.22 -57.94
N LEU A 419 -19.42 -35.88 -57.95
CA LEU A 419 -20.33 -35.08 -58.77
C LEU A 419 -19.99 -35.16 -60.26
N ASN A 420 -18.70 -35.14 -60.63
CA ASN A 420 -18.26 -35.33 -62.00
C ASN A 420 -18.62 -36.74 -62.51
N LEU A 421 -18.48 -37.77 -61.67
CA LEU A 421 -18.87 -39.14 -62.00
C LEU A 421 -20.39 -39.27 -62.20
N MET A 422 -21.18 -38.60 -61.35
CA MET A 422 -22.64 -38.54 -61.49
C MET A 422 -23.08 -37.78 -62.74
N SER A 423 -22.41 -36.66 -63.07
CA SER A 423 -22.63 -35.91 -64.31
C SER A 423 -22.34 -36.77 -65.54
N ALA A 424 -21.19 -37.48 -65.56
CA ALA A 424 -20.82 -38.38 -66.63
C ALA A 424 -21.81 -39.56 -66.80
N TYR A 425 -22.33 -40.09 -65.69
CA TYR A 425 -23.39 -41.10 -65.71
C TYR A 425 -24.69 -40.54 -66.33
N LEU A 426 -25.09 -39.32 -65.97
CA LEU A 426 -26.27 -38.64 -66.54
C LEU A 426 -26.10 -38.29 -68.03
N GLN A 427 -24.86 -38.17 -68.51
CA GLN A 427 -24.51 -38.02 -69.94
C GLN A 427 -24.46 -39.37 -70.69
N GLY A 428 -24.59 -40.51 -69.99
CA GLY A 428 -24.53 -41.84 -70.60
C GLY A 428 -23.12 -42.33 -70.93
N LYS A 429 -22.07 -41.75 -70.31
CA LYS A 429 -20.69 -42.22 -70.46
C LYS A 429 -20.46 -43.50 -69.62
N PRO A 430 -19.65 -44.46 -70.10
CA PRO A 430 -19.41 -45.74 -69.42
C PRO A 430 -18.71 -45.51 -68.07
N MET A 431 -19.11 -46.21 -67.00
CA MET A 431 -18.51 -46.01 -65.67
C MET A 431 -17.06 -46.52 -65.65
N PRO A 432 -16.18 -45.94 -64.82
CA PRO A 432 -14.78 -46.38 -64.72
C PRO A 432 -14.61 -47.81 -64.19
N ASP A 433 -15.64 -48.40 -63.56
CA ASP A 433 -15.64 -49.79 -63.11
C ASP A 433 -16.02 -50.78 -64.24
N ASP A 434 -16.49 -50.29 -65.40
CA ASP A 434 -16.71 -51.11 -66.59
C ASP A 434 -15.37 -51.30 -67.33
N ALA A 435 -14.63 -52.32 -66.94
CA ALA A 435 -13.27 -52.64 -67.38
C ALA A 435 -13.07 -52.76 -68.92
N GLU A 436 -14.13 -52.72 -69.73
CA GLU A 436 -14.07 -52.89 -71.18
C GLU A 436 -14.13 -51.59 -72.01
N LYS A 437 -14.37 -50.41 -71.43
CA LYS A 437 -14.46 -49.13 -72.21
C LYS A 437 -13.88 -47.91 -71.48
N LEU A 438 -12.57 -47.90 -71.27
CA LEU A 438 -11.83 -46.84 -70.55
C LEU A 438 -11.11 -45.83 -71.46
N GLU A 439 -11.65 -45.49 -72.63
CA GLU A 439 -10.95 -44.64 -73.63
C GLU A 439 -11.21 -43.11 -73.50
N GLY A 440 -11.88 -42.64 -72.43
CA GLY A 440 -12.25 -41.22 -72.30
C GLY A 440 -12.15 -40.59 -70.90
N TRP A 441 -11.61 -41.31 -69.91
CA TRP A 441 -11.61 -40.88 -68.50
C TRP A 441 -10.30 -40.23 -68.03
N GLY A 442 -9.22 -40.37 -68.79
CA GLY A 442 -7.88 -39.90 -68.39
C GLY A 442 -7.75 -38.38 -68.22
N GLU A 443 -8.66 -37.60 -68.80
CA GLU A 443 -8.63 -36.13 -68.74
C GLU A 443 -9.42 -35.56 -67.54
N LEU A 444 -10.34 -36.34 -66.94
CA LEU A 444 -11.18 -35.95 -65.81
C LEU A 444 -10.55 -36.30 -64.44
N ILE A 445 -9.62 -37.25 -64.42
CA ILE A 445 -8.82 -37.62 -63.24
C ILE A 445 -7.49 -36.88 -63.39
N GLY A 446 -7.40 -35.67 -62.85
CA GLY A 446 -6.25 -34.78 -63.04
C GLY A 446 -4.89 -35.45 -62.82
N ASP A 447 -3.99 -35.26 -63.79
CA ASP A 447 -2.59 -35.67 -63.78
C ASP A 447 -1.83 -34.90 -62.68
N SER A 448 -1.85 -35.42 -61.45
CA SER A 448 -0.95 -34.99 -60.39
C SER A 448 0.41 -35.65 -60.63
N GLY A 449 1.26 -34.96 -61.39
CA GLY A 449 2.55 -35.46 -61.82
C GLY A 449 3.45 -35.97 -60.67
N GLY A 450 4.01 -37.17 -60.88
CA GLY A 450 5.31 -37.57 -60.35
C GLY A 450 5.33 -38.62 -59.23
N SER A 451 5.18 -39.90 -59.59
CA SER A 451 5.93 -41.02 -58.98
C SER A 451 5.60 -42.32 -59.70
N SER A 452 6.59 -42.92 -60.36
CA SER A 452 6.48 -44.23 -61.01
C SER A 452 6.50 -45.36 -59.97
N GLY A 453 5.44 -46.17 -59.89
CA GLY A 453 5.51 -47.49 -59.27
C GLY A 453 4.19 -48.07 -58.74
N GLY A 454 3.47 -48.79 -59.60
CA GLY A 454 2.45 -49.80 -59.22
C GLY A 454 0.99 -49.32 -59.14
N PRO A 455 0.00 -50.19 -59.46
CA PRO A 455 -1.42 -49.81 -59.47
C PRO A 455 -1.91 -49.49 -58.05
N ALA A 456 -2.42 -48.27 -57.87
CA ALA A 456 -3.06 -47.83 -56.64
C ALA A 456 -4.36 -48.62 -56.43
N LYS A 457 -4.35 -49.47 -55.41
CA LYS A 457 -5.52 -50.19 -54.91
C LYS A 457 -6.44 -49.17 -54.24
N VAL A 458 -7.68 -49.03 -54.72
CA VAL A 458 -8.72 -48.19 -54.09
C VAL A 458 -8.99 -48.75 -52.69
N THR A 459 -8.49 -48.07 -51.66
CA THR A 459 -8.80 -48.35 -50.26
C THR A 459 -10.24 -47.92 -49.99
N GLY A 460 -11.11 -48.91 -49.73
CA GLY A 460 -12.49 -48.67 -49.33
C GLY A 460 -12.59 -47.77 -48.11
N VAL A 461 -13.59 -46.90 -48.13
CA VAL A 461 -13.99 -46.01 -47.03
C VAL A 461 -14.27 -46.86 -45.78
N GLN A 462 -13.46 -46.70 -44.73
CA GLN A 462 -13.78 -47.26 -43.41
C GLN A 462 -14.94 -46.46 -42.80
N MET A 463 -16.09 -47.12 -42.67
CA MET A 463 -17.22 -46.62 -41.88
C MET A 463 -16.86 -46.71 -40.39
N PRO A 464 -16.96 -45.61 -39.61
CA PRO A 464 -16.74 -45.66 -38.18
C PRO A 464 -17.93 -46.37 -37.51
N GLY A 465 -17.67 -47.50 -36.85
CA GLY A 465 -18.64 -48.11 -35.95
C GLY A 465 -19.17 -49.50 -36.31
N MET A 466 -18.33 -50.43 -36.76
CA MET A 466 -18.63 -51.87 -36.62
C MET A 466 -17.37 -52.62 -36.21
N GLY A 467 -17.41 -53.18 -34.99
CA GLY A 467 -16.27 -53.79 -34.31
C GLY A 467 -16.01 -55.24 -34.66
N GLY A 468 -15.00 -55.80 -34.00
CA GLY A 468 -14.72 -57.22 -33.98
C GLY A 468 -13.31 -57.48 -33.47
N GLY A 469 -13.19 -57.85 -32.19
CA GLY A 469 -11.92 -58.10 -31.52
C GLY A 469 -11.22 -59.41 -31.91
N SER A 470 -10.06 -59.61 -31.29
CA SER A 470 -9.06 -60.71 -31.40
C SER A 470 -7.73 -60.09 -31.86
N LYS A 471 -6.61 -60.12 -31.15
CA LYS A 471 -6.11 -61.01 -30.09
C LYS A 471 -5.01 -60.24 -29.33
N LYS A 472 -4.94 -60.45 -28.01
CA LYS A 472 -3.74 -60.21 -27.21
C LYS A 472 -2.79 -61.39 -27.42
N ASP A 473 -1.55 -61.11 -27.79
CA ASP A 473 -0.38 -61.91 -27.45
C ASP A 473 0.67 -60.91 -26.95
N ASP A 474 0.84 -60.88 -25.63
CA ASP A 474 1.93 -60.20 -24.93
C ASP A 474 3.03 -61.25 -24.69
N ASP A 475 4.27 -60.97 -25.09
CA ASP A 475 5.45 -61.41 -24.33
C ASP A 475 6.60 -60.39 -24.51
N PRO A 476 7.43 -60.14 -23.47
CA PRO A 476 8.17 -58.90 -23.29
C PRO A 476 9.67 -59.04 -23.54
N THR A 477 10.28 -57.95 -23.97
CA THR A 477 11.72 -57.65 -23.79
C THR A 477 11.81 -56.14 -23.58
N ASP A 478 12.19 -55.67 -22.39
CA ASP A 478 13.58 -55.46 -21.97
C ASP A 478 14.22 -54.33 -22.81
N GLY A 479 14.70 -53.19 -22.31
CA GLY A 479 14.99 -52.69 -20.98
C GLY A 479 15.72 -51.34 -21.17
N THR A 480 16.05 -50.67 -20.06
CA THR A 480 17.00 -49.51 -19.95
C THR A 480 16.56 -48.21 -20.62
N THR A 481 16.57 -47.03 -19.98
CA THR A 481 17.44 -46.46 -18.93
C THR A 481 16.68 -45.34 -18.22
#